data_AF-A0A0C2D344-F1
#
_entry.id   AF-A0A0C2D344-F1
#
_cell.length_a   1.000
_cell.length_b   1.000
_cell.length_c   1.000
_cell.angle_alpha   90.00
_cell.angle_beta   90.00
_cell.angle_gamma   90.00
#
_symmetry.space_group_name_H-M   'P 1'
#
loop_
_entity.id
_entity.type
_entity.pdbx_description
1 polymer ?
#
loop_
_entity_poly.entity_id
_entity_poly.type
_entity_poly.pdbx_seq_one_letter_code
_entity_poly.pdbx_strand_id
1 'polypeptide(L)'
;MGLLGAPRSAQACGGTFCDNLPDPMPVDQRGEDILFIMDGSTIEVQVRIEYTGEAERFAWVLPIQALPEVTVGSDPLFTAMSNALAPSWQVQTQYDCDEDDPWAGEGGEDSGGSEPKFDAGGDPGPDVVLEAVVGAFEVVVLQGGTAQEVIDFLNDNDYAQDPNAAPILQSYLDEGFLFAAVKLAAGADVQAIHPLSFKFQGTEPCVPIRLTRIAAKDDMGIRAYFLGQDRWAPSNYDHVVLNPLAYNWKQSSPAGYVGLLSMAVDEAGGHAFATEYAGSPNKVETFNIYRPTWDETAFVGVDPIAAIDIIADQALNIHPLIQALLLEFIPPPDGVDATEFWNNIDFYADQINLMAWDDLAFSAGVLERIIEPGLHAVDLLDTWPKLTRLNTTISPSEMTLDPTFHANADLPDVTSTIVTTTEQVLCGGDSVFRVAVEKDQMPVCVPEGASYPGWEQMPNALRVEKVPQMGPPQVESDNAAAIAAAYESYQSSVQCLADGGETGGSGTGTSGGDGDGDGGGGSGAADDGDGTETGPGYNLPYDVSCGCSSQDGRAPIGLALGLLVLGLIGPWRRQGARG
;
A
#
# COMPACT_ATOMS: atom_id res chain seq x y z
N MET A 1 -39.21 4.46 54.04
CA MET A 1 -37.90 4.09 54.62
C MET A 1 -37.17 3.31 53.54
N GLY A 2 -36.45 4.02 52.65
CA GLY A 2 -35.81 3.41 51.49
C GLY A 2 -34.42 2.89 51.84
N LEU A 3 -34.03 1.76 51.26
CA LEU A 3 -32.63 1.33 51.26
C LEU A 3 -31.94 1.97 50.06
N LEU A 4 -30.93 2.80 50.34
CA LEU A 4 -29.96 3.22 49.33
C LEU A 4 -29.03 2.03 49.07
N GLY A 5 -29.12 1.45 47.88
CA GLY A 5 -28.09 0.52 47.40
C GLY A 5 -26.88 1.33 46.97
N ALA A 6 -25.79 1.26 47.74
CA ALA A 6 -24.52 1.82 47.29
C ALA A 6 -24.00 1.00 46.09
N PRO A 7 -23.54 1.62 44.99
CA PRO A 7 -22.81 0.89 43.96
C PRO A 7 -21.58 0.25 44.57
N ARG A 8 -21.31 -1.00 44.22
CA ARG A 8 -20.05 -1.66 44.60
C ARG A 8 -19.01 -1.34 43.54
N SER A 9 -17.82 -0.95 43.97
CA SER A 9 -16.66 -0.83 43.09
C SER A 9 -16.44 -2.17 42.38
N ALA A 10 -16.52 -2.15 41.05
CA ALA A 10 -15.95 -3.18 40.20
C ALA A 10 -14.62 -2.61 39.68
N GLN A 11 -13.50 -3.18 40.10
CA GLN A 11 -12.22 -2.89 39.46
C GLN A 11 -12.21 -3.57 38.09
N ALA A 12 -12.34 -2.76 37.03
CA ALA A 12 -11.95 -3.15 35.68
C ALA A 12 -10.56 -2.56 35.40
N CYS A 13 -9.55 -3.41 35.23
CA CYS A 13 -8.23 -2.97 34.78
C CYS A 13 -8.20 -2.98 33.25
N GLY A 14 -8.96 -2.09 32.62
CA GLY A 14 -8.89 -1.82 31.18
C GLY A 14 -7.86 -0.73 30.92
N GLY A 15 -6.73 -1.07 30.31
CA GLY A 15 -5.68 -0.09 30.00
C GLY A 15 -4.79 -0.56 28.86
N THR A 16 -4.70 0.24 27.81
CA THR A 16 -3.82 0.01 26.65
C THR A 16 -2.72 1.07 26.49
N PHE A 17 -2.39 1.76 27.59
CA PHE A 17 -1.02 2.20 27.89
C PHE A 17 -0.64 1.62 29.26
N CYS A 18 0.24 0.62 29.28
CA CYS A 18 0.58 -0.15 30.48
C CYS A 18 2.06 -0.53 30.51
N ASP A 19 2.92 0.44 30.81
CA ASP A 19 4.35 0.21 31.10
C ASP A 19 4.53 -0.66 32.35
N ASN A 20 4.52 -1.99 32.18
CA ASN A 20 5.13 -2.98 33.10
C ASN A 20 5.23 -4.41 32.49
N LEU A 21 5.21 -4.54 31.16
CA LEU A 21 5.55 -5.77 30.44
C LEU A 21 6.66 -5.49 29.40
N PRO A 22 7.43 -6.49 28.94
CA PRO A 22 8.74 -6.24 28.33
C PRO A 22 8.74 -5.56 26.95
N ASP A 23 7.64 -5.65 26.20
CA ASP A 23 7.53 -5.14 24.82
C ASP A 23 6.16 -4.43 24.63
N PRO A 24 6.11 -3.16 24.19
CA PRO A 24 4.87 -2.51 23.79
C PRO A 24 4.44 -2.97 22.39
N MET A 25 3.13 -3.08 22.14
CA MET A 25 2.61 -3.45 20.81
C MET A 25 2.30 -2.19 19.97
N PRO A 26 2.95 -1.97 18.81
CA PRO A 26 2.72 -0.79 17.98
C PRO A 26 1.37 -0.79 17.27
N VAL A 27 0.91 0.39 16.87
CA VAL A 27 -0.12 0.56 15.81
C VAL A 27 0.51 0.14 14.48
N ASP A 28 -0.22 -0.59 13.62
CA ASP A 28 0.28 -0.98 12.30
C ASP A 28 0.03 0.13 11.25
N GLN A 29 0.73 1.27 11.41
CA GLN A 29 0.77 2.31 10.40
C GLN A 29 1.58 1.82 9.18
N ARG A 30 0.90 1.21 8.20
CA ARG A 30 1.50 0.68 6.96
C ARG A 30 1.91 1.76 5.95
N GLY A 31 1.60 3.01 6.27
CA GLY A 31 2.11 4.21 5.62
C GLY A 31 1.09 5.33 5.60
N GLU A 32 1.55 6.54 5.33
CA GLU A 32 0.69 7.72 5.16
C GLU A 32 0.56 8.04 3.66
N ASP A 33 -0.67 8.21 3.15
CA ASP A 33 -0.94 8.79 1.82
C ASP A 33 -1.48 10.22 2.01
N ILE A 34 -0.76 11.23 1.49
CA ILE A 34 -1.14 12.65 1.61
C ILE A 34 -1.23 13.27 0.21
N LEU A 35 -2.35 13.92 -0.11
CA LEU A 35 -2.53 14.71 -1.34
C LEU A 35 -2.60 16.19 -1.00
N PHE A 36 -1.69 16.98 -1.58
CA PHE A 36 -1.72 18.45 -1.52
C PHE A 36 -2.25 19.07 -2.80
N ILE A 37 -3.04 20.12 -2.65
CA ILE A 37 -3.50 21.01 -3.73
C ILE A 37 -3.20 22.45 -3.31
N MET A 38 -2.64 23.25 -4.22
CA MET A 38 -2.20 24.62 -3.94
C MET A 38 -2.88 25.64 -4.85
N ASP A 39 -3.91 26.32 -4.35
CA ASP A 39 -4.58 27.42 -5.04
C ASP A 39 -4.20 28.78 -4.42
N GLY A 40 -3.15 29.40 -4.98
CA GLY A 40 -2.64 30.70 -4.56
C GLY A 40 -2.03 30.68 -3.15
N SER A 41 -2.81 31.15 -2.16
CA SER A 41 -2.47 31.12 -0.72
C SER A 41 -3.34 30.14 0.07
N THR A 42 -4.08 29.27 -0.62
CA THR A 42 -4.91 28.23 -0.02
C THR A 42 -4.24 26.88 -0.22
N ILE A 43 -3.97 26.18 0.87
CA ILE A 43 -3.60 24.77 0.85
C ILE A 43 -4.88 23.97 1.10
N GLU A 44 -5.13 22.99 0.25
CA GLU A 44 -5.97 21.86 0.61
C GLU A 44 -5.06 20.64 0.78
N VAL A 45 -5.18 19.95 1.91
CA VAL A 45 -4.48 18.70 2.18
C VAL A 45 -5.51 17.61 2.50
N GLN A 46 -5.56 16.59 1.67
CA GLN A 46 -6.32 15.38 1.93
C GLN A 46 -5.37 14.33 2.51
N VAL A 47 -5.75 13.68 3.59
CA VAL A 47 -4.91 12.67 4.26
C VAL A 47 -5.69 11.38 4.37
N ARG A 48 -5.12 10.28 3.86
CA ARG A 48 -5.59 8.92 4.13
C ARG A 48 -4.64 8.23 5.11
N ILE A 49 -5.23 7.69 6.16
CA ILE A 49 -4.57 6.90 7.20
C ILE A 49 -5.05 5.45 7.12
N GLU A 50 -4.16 4.51 7.37
CA GLU A 50 -4.50 3.09 7.57
C GLU A 50 -4.47 2.79 9.08
N TYR A 51 -5.53 2.19 9.62
CA TYR A 51 -5.65 1.86 11.05
C TYR A 51 -6.08 0.41 11.25
N THR A 52 -5.38 -0.30 12.13
CA THR A 52 -5.75 -1.64 12.60
C THR A 52 -5.88 -1.64 14.12
N GLY A 53 -7.10 -1.76 14.63
CA GLY A 53 -7.39 -1.71 16.06
C GLY A 53 -8.88 -1.77 16.35
N GLU A 54 -9.28 -1.37 17.55
CA GLU A 54 -10.68 -1.21 17.95
C GLU A 54 -11.14 0.22 17.67
N ALA A 55 -12.38 0.39 17.16
CA ALA A 55 -12.92 1.69 16.79
C ALA A 55 -12.89 2.71 17.96
N GLU A 56 -13.18 2.26 19.18
CA GLU A 56 -13.19 3.11 20.38
C GLU A 56 -11.79 3.53 20.84
N ARG A 57 -10.73 2.95 20.25
CA ARG A 57 -9.33 3.31 20.48
C ARG A 57 -8.72 4.06 19.29
N PHE A 58 -9.53 4.47 18.31
CA PHE A 58 -9.11 5.38 17.26
C PHE A 58 -9.00 6.81 17.81
N ALA A 59 -7.80 7.37 17.75
CA ALA A 59 -7.50 8.76 18.09
C ALA A 59 -6.34 9.23 17.21
N TRP A 60 -6.50 10.35 16.53
CA TRP A 60 -5.48 10.93 15.65
C TRP A 60 -5.32 12.43 15.94
N VAL A 61 -4.09 12.93 15.97
CA VAL A 61 -3.77 14.33 16.27
C VAL A 61 -2.87 14.87 15.18
N LEU A 62 -3.40 15.78 14.37
CA LEU A 62 -2.72 16.37 13.21
C LEU A 62 -2.33 17.83 13.50
N PRO A 63 -1.02 18.17 13.50
CA PRO A 63 -0.55 19.55 13.49
C PRO A 63 -0.90 20.24 12.17
N ILE A 64 -1.55 21.40 12.24
CA ILE A 64 -1.98 22.18 11.07
C ILE A 64 -1.55 23.64 11.19
N GLN A 65 -1.20 24.26 10.06
CA GLN A 65 -0.60 25.60 10.03
C GLN A 65 -1.60 26.74 10.33
N ALA A 66 -2.89 26.50 10.14
CA ALA A 66 -3.97 27.46 10.36
C ALA A 66 -5.31 26.75 10.60
N LEU A 67 -6.32 27.50 11.06
CA LEU A 67 -7.68 27.00 11.24
C LEU A 67 -8.27 26.53 9.88
N PRO A 68 -8.76 25.28 9.76
CA PRO A 68 -9.22 24.72 8.49
C PRO A 68 -10.75 24.74 8.36
N GLU A 69 -11.22 24.74 7.12
CA GLU A 69 -12.46 24.07 6.73
C GLU A 69 -12.15 22.56 6.60
N VAL A 70 -13.03 21.69 7.13
CA VAL A 70 -12.80 20.24 7.17
C VAL A 70 -13.96 19.52 6.49
N THR A 71 -13.67 18.64 5.53
CA THR A 71 -14.67 17.85 4.78
C THR A 71 -14.20 16.41 4.58
N VAL A 72 -15.11 15.53 4.13
CA VAL A 72 -14.77 14.16 3.74
C VAL A 72 -13.92 14.15 2.46
N GLY A 73 -12.84 13.36 2.46
CA GLY A 73 -12.02 13.09 1.27
C GLY A 73 -12.32 11.73 0.64
N SER A 74 -11.94 11.55 -0.63
CA SER A 74 -12.27 10.33 -1.40
C SER A 74 -11.19 9.25 -1.26
N ASP A 75 -11.49 8.11 -0.62
CA ASP A 75 -10.62 6.93 -0.67
C ASP A 75 -10.47 6.34 -2.08
N PRO A 76 -11.53 6.26 -2.91
CA PRO A 76 -11.39 5.89 -4.31
C PRO A 76 -10.37 6.73 -5.09
N LEU A 77 -10.20 8.03 -4.78
CA LEU A 77 -9.15 8.86 -5.37
C LEU A 77 -7.75 8.35 -5.00
N PHE A 78 -7.47 8.13 -3.71
CA PHE A 78 -6.17 7.59 -3.28
C PHE A 78 -5.90 6.20 -3.85
N THR A 79 -6.91 5.33 -3.89
CA THR A 79 -6.80 4.00 -4.47
C THR A 79 -6.57 4.05 -6.00
N ALA A 80 -7.26 4.94 -6.73
CA ALA A 80 -7.04 5.13 -8.15
C ALA A 80 -5.67 5.76 -8.46
N MET A 81 -5.24 6.78 -7.69
CA MET A 81 -3.89 7.35 -7.79
C MET A 81 -2.81 6.31 -7.46
N SER A 82 -3.02 5.46 -6.45
CA SER A 82 -2.04 4.43 -6.10
C SER A 82 -1.87 3.42 -7.24
N ASN A 83 -2.98 2.88 -7.75
CA ASN A 83 -2.97 1.93 -8.87
C ASN A 83 -2.42 2.54 -10.17
N ALA A 84 -2.72 3.81 -10.46
CA ALA A 84 -2.26 4.48 -11.67
C ALA A 84 -0.78 4.90 -11.61
N LEU A 85 -0.26 5.25 -10.43
CA LEU A 85 1.02 5.95 -10.29
C LEU A 85 2.13 5.13 -9.60
N ALA A 86 1.81 3.99 -8.97
CA ALA A 86 2.83 3.13 -8.37
C ALA A 86 3.84 2.61 -9.41
N PRO A 87 5.15 2.54 -9.07
CA PRO A 87 6.16 2.02 -9.97
C PRO A 87 6.06 0.50 -10.09
N SER A 88 6.07 -0.01 -11.32
CA SER A 88 6.04 -1.44 -11.64
C SER A 88 7.36 -1.84 -12.30
N TRP A 89 8.18 -2.59 -11.57
CA TRP A 89 9.52 -3.02 -11.99
C TRP A 89 9.41 -4.39 -12.68
N GLN A 90 9.18 -4.39 -13.99
CA GLN A 90 8.77 -5.59 -14.73
C GLN A 90 9.92 -6.26 -15.47
N VAL A 91 9.93 -7.60 -15.45
CA VAL A 91 10.78 -8.41 -16.32
C VAL A 91 10.00 -8.72 -17.59
N GLN A 92 10.61 -8.47 -18.76
CA GLN A 92 10.15 -9.00 -20.03
C GLN A 92 11.05 -10.17 -20.43
N THR A 93 10.63 -11.38 -20.12
CA THR A 93 11.37 -12.62 -20.45
C THR A 93 11.24 -12.92 -21.95
N GLN A 94 12.38 -13.21 -22.57
CA GLN A 94 12.52 -13.60 -23.97
C GLN A 94 13.33 -14.91 -24.02
N TYR A 95 12.81 -15.89 -24.74
CA TYR A 95 13.42 -17.20 -24.89
C TYR A 95 14.07 -17.29 -26.28
N ASP A 96 15.35 -17.68 -26.35
CA ASP A 96 16.04 -17.92 -27.63
C ASP A 96 15.67 -19.28 -28.27
N CYS A 97 14.95 -20.14 -27.53
CA CYS A 97 14.45 -21.46 -27.95
C CYS A 97 12.99 -21.66 -27.47
N ASP A 98 12.12 -22.26 -28.29
CA ASP A 98 10.73 -22.59 -27.94
C ASP A 98 10.66 -23.84 -27.01
N GLU A 99 10.49 -23.68 -25.69
CA GLU A 99 9.67 -24.54 -24.80
C GLU A 99 9.57 -24.01 -23.35
N ASP A 100 8.51 -24.43 -22.64
CA ASP A 100 8.18 -24.32 -21.19
C ASP A 100 7.96 -22.95 -20.48
N ASP A 101 6.68 -22.72 -20.12
CA ASP A 101 6.16 -21.80 -19.08
C ASP A 101 5.25 -22.58 -18.10
N PRO A 102 5.58 -22.67 -16.79
CA PRO A 102 4.76 -23.37 -15.80
C PRO A 102 4.31 -22.51 -14.60
N TRP A 103 3.10 -21.91 -14.64
CA TRP A 103 2.54 -21.14 -13.51
C TRP A 103 1.33 -21.79 -12.81
N ALA A 104 1.43 -22.04 -11.50
CA ALA A 104 0.35 -22.31 -10.52
C ALA A 104 0.94 -22.28 -9.08
N GLY A 105 0.28 -21.86 -7.99
CA GLY A 105 -1.09 -21.33 -7.77
C GLY A 105 -1.29 -20.85 -6.30
N GLU A 106 -2.53 -20.53 -5.92
CA GLU A 106 -3.03 -19.94 -4.62
C GLU A 106 -2.78 -20.81 -3.35
N GLY A 107 -3.01 -20.44 -2.06
CA GLY A 107 -3.57 -19.26 -1.34
C GLY A 107 -4.24 -19.67 0.02
N GLY A 108 -4.57 -18.76 0.97
CA GLY A 108 -5.49 -19.03 2.13
C GLY A 108 -5.13 -18.49 3.55
N GLU A 109 -6.14 -18.27 4.43
CA GLU A 109 -6.11 -17.53 5.74
C GLU A 109 -6.97 -18.15 6.89
N ASP A 110 -6.99 -17.55 8.12
CA ASP A 110 -7.86 -17.87 9.30
C ASP A 110 -8.07 -16.66 10.29
N SER A 111 -8.72 -16.82 11.47
CA SER A 111 -9.72 -15.85 12.03
C SER A 111 -9.71 -15.50 13.56
N GLY A 112 -10.23 -14.30 13.96
CA GLY A 112 -10.74 -13.92 15.33
C GLY A 112 -9.86 -12.94 16.18
N GLY A 113 -10.31 -12.20 17.23
CA GLY A 113 -11.62 -11.94 17.91
C GLY A 113 -11.52 -11.95 19.47
N SER A 114 -12.15 -11.12 20.34
CA SER A 114 -13.07 -9.96 20.20
C SER A 114 -12.91 -8.85 21.32
N GLU A 115 -13.91 -8.54 22.18
CA GLU A 115 -14.15 -7.25 22.94
C GLU A 115 -14.64 -7.43 24.42
N PRO A 116 -15.29 -6.49 25.23
CA PRO A 116 -15.57 -5.02 25.13
C PRO A 116 -15.45 -4.12 26.44
N LYS A 117 -15.43 -2.76 26.26
CA LYS A 117 -16.18 -1.59 26.88
C LYS A 117 -16.73 -1.61 28.36
N PHE A 118 -16.93 -0.55 29.18
CA PHE A 118 -16.83 0.96 29.23
C PHE A 118 -16.31 1.42 30.66
N ASP A 119 -16.47 2.60 31.33
CA ASP A 119 -17.21 3.90 31.23
C ASP A 119 -16.47 5.10 31.96
N ALA A 120 -16.93 6.38 31.84
CA ALA A 120 -16.11 7.63 32.00
C ALA A 120 -16.77 8.94 32.60
N GLY A 121 -15.98 10.02 32.83
CA GLY A 121 -16.37 11.46 33.08
C GLY A 121 -15.85 12.14 34.38
N GLY A 122 -15.49 13.45 34.47
CA GLY A 122 -15.34 14.58 33.51
C GLY A 122 -15.18 15.99 34.19
N ASP A 123 -15.04 17.08 33.39
CA ASP A 123 -15.09 18.56 33.70
C ASP A 123 -13.79 19.29 34.21
N PRO A 124 -13.37 20.48 33.68
CA PRO A 124 -13.32 20.96 32.28
C PRO A 124 -11.96 21.62 31.83
N GLY A 125 -11.69 21.71 30.52
CA GLY A 125 -10.40 22.12 29.90
C GLY A 125 -10.37 23.37 28.98
N PRO A 126 -9.38 23.48 28.05
CA PRO A 126 -9.01 24.71 27.30
C PRO A 126 -9.92 25.13 26.11
N ASP A 127 -9.63 26.30 25.53
CA ASP A 127 -10.41 26.93 24.44
C ASP A 127 -10.38 26.12 23.13
N VAL A 128 -11.51 25.49 22.82
CA VAL A 128 -11.82 24.87 21.52
C VAL A 128 -12.19 25.96 20.49
N VAL A 129 -11.58 25.90 19.29
CA VAL A 129 -11.84 26.87 18.20
C VAL A 129 -12.61 26.30 17.00
N LEU A 130 -12.71 24.97 16.90
CA LEU A 130 -13.63 24.26 16.01
C LEU A 130 -14.11 22.99 16.72
N GLU A 131 -15.38 22.67 16.61
CA GLU A 131 -15.97 21.38 16.99
C GLU A 131 -16.98 21.02 15.88
N ALA A 132 -16.77 19.88 15.22
CA ALA A 132 -17.59 19.44 14.09
C ALA A 132 -17.66 17.92 13.99
N VAL A 133 -18.78 17.41 13.48
CA VAL A 133 -18.87 16.04 12.95
C VAL A 133 -18.68 16.15 11.44
N VAL A 134 -17.80 15.32 10.88
CA VAL A 134 -17.48 15.27 9.44
C VAL A 134 -17.45 13.80 9.01
N GLY A 135 -18.42 13.39 8.20
CA GLY A 135 -18.60 12.00 7.77
C GLY A 135 -18.84 11.05 8.94
N ALA A 136 -17.79 10.35 9.36
CA ALA A 136 -17.79 9.40 10.48
C ALA A 136 -16.90 9.85 11.65
N PHE A 137 -16.36 11.06 11.61
CA PHE A 137 -15.41 11.58 12.59
C PHE A 137 -15.96 12.74 13.41
N GLU A 138 -15.61 12.77 14.69
CA GLU A 138 -15.65 13.96 15.54
C GLU A 138 -14.29 14.66 15.45
N VAL A 139 -14.30 15.94 15.07
CA VAL A 139 -13.10 16.76 14.80
C VAL A 139 -13.12 18.00 15.70
N VAL A 140 -12.10 18.13 16.55
CA VAL A 140 -11.90 19.29 17.42
C VAL A 140 -10.60 19.99 17.07
N VAL A 141 -10.61 21.30 16.84
CA VAL A 141 -9.38 22.08 16.63
C VAL A 141 -9.05 22.89 17.89
N LEU A 142 -7.81 22.71 18.36
CA LEU A 142 -7.21 23.38 19.50
C LEU A 142 -6.24 24.47 19.05
N GLN A 143 -6.26 25.63 19.69
CA GLN A 143 -5.38 26.75 19.37
C GLN A 143 -4.64 27.30 20.60
N GLY A 144 -3.31 27.22 20.58
CA GLY A 144 -2.45 27.79 21.63
C GLY A 144 -2.41 26.95 22.90
N GLY A 145 -2.17 27.62 24.03
CA GLY A 145 -1.84 26.97 25.30
C GLY A 145 -0.39 26.44 25.34
N THR A 146 -0.16 25.49 26.24
CA THR A 146 1.10 24.74 26.40
C THR A 146 0.88 23.27 26.05
N ALA A 147 1.96 22.52 25.79
CA ALA A 147 1.85 21.09 25.51
C ALA A 147 1.23 20.29 26.66
N GLN A 148 1.33 20.77 27.91
CA GLN A 148 0.62 20.18 29.04
C GLN A 148 -0.88 20.42 28.94
N GLU A 149 -1.34 21.63 28.64
CA GLU A 149 -2.77 21.94 28.49
C GLU A 149 -3.40 21.20 27.29
N VAL A 150 -2.63 20.98 26.22
CA VAL A 150 -3.04 20.13 25.08
C VAL A 150 -3.12 18.65 25.48
N ILE A 151 -2.12 18.12 26.19
CA ILE A 151 -2.16 16.75 26.72
C ILE A 151 -3.31 16.56 27.73
N ASP A 152 -3.56 17.53 28.58
CA ASP A 152 -4.64 17.50 29.58
C ASP A 152 -6.00 17.47 28.86
N PHE A 153 -6.23 18.32 27.85
CA PHE A 153 -7.42 18.21 26.98
C PHE A 153 -7.55 16.83 26.33
N LEU A 154 -6.46 16.30 25.77
CA LEU A 154 -6.47 15.04 25.07
C LEU A 154 -6.83 13.89 26.04
N ASN A 155 -6.24 13.86 27.25
CA ASN A 155 -6.63 12.92 28.30
C ASN A 155 -8.09 13.10 28.76
N ASP A 156 -8.53 14.33 29.04
CA ASP A 156 -9.86 14.65 29.57
C ASP A 156 -11.02 14.30 28.63
N ASN A 157 -10.73 14.15 27.33
CA ASN A 157 -11.68 13.76 26.30
C ASN A 157 -11.47 12.31 25.80
N ASP A 158 -10.69 11.48 26.51
CA ASP A 158 -10.35 10.09 26.16
C ASP A 158 -9.54 9.90 24.85
N TYR A 159 -8.63 10.83 24.50
CA TYR A 159 -7.68 10.62 23.38
C TYR A 159 -6.46 9.84 23.87
N ALA A 160 -6.06 8.80 23.14
CA ALA A 160 -4.83 8.06 23.38
C ALA A 160 -3.60 8.99 23.29
N GLN A 161 -2.71 8.96 24.29
CA GLN A 161 -1.51 9.82 24.36
C GLN A 161 -0.28 9.05 24.87
N ASP A 162 0.89 9.44 24.35
CA ASP A 162 2.19 8.93 24.77
C ASP A 162 2.98 10.02 25.54
N PRO A 163 3.65 9.71 26.66
CA PRO A 163 4.44 10.70 27.41
C PRO A 163 5.55 11.41 26.61
N ASN A 164 6.06 10.79 25.55
CA ASN A 164 7.06 11.34 24.65
C ASN A 164 6.47 12.37 23.66
N ALA A 165 5.14 12.50 23.54
CA ALA A 165 4.48 13.51 22.72
C ALA A 165 4.72 14.94 23.24
N ALA A 166 4.80 15.13 24.56
CA ALA A 166 4.90 16.45 25.21
C ALA A 166 5.97 17.39 24.61
N PRO A 167 7.26 17.00 24.46
CA PRO A 167 8.27 17.87 23.84
C PRO A 167 8.01 18.16 22.35
N ILE A 168 7.35 17.26 21.63
CA ILE A 168 7.04 17.42 20.19
C ILE A 168 5.88 18.39 20.02
N LEU A 169 4.80 18.20 20.78
CA LEU A 169 3.65 19.12 20.85
C LEU A 169 4.09 20.54 21.22
N GLN A 170 5.06 20.69 22.13
CA GLN A 170 5.58 22.02 22.48
C GLN A 170 6.35 22.66 21.31
N SER A 171 7.10 21.90 20.52
CA SER A 171 7.77 22.43 19.31
C SER A 171 6.75 22.99 18.32
N TYR A 172 5.68 22.24 18.03
CA TYR A 172 4.60 22.69 17.16
C TYR A 172 3.88 23.94 17.68
N LEU A 173 3.63 24.04 18.99
CA LEU A 173 3.06 25.25 19.62
C LEU A 173 4.00 26.46 19.55
N ASP A 174 5.30 26.26 19.80
CA ASP A 174 6.33 27.30 19.70
C ASP A 174 6.52 27.78 18.24
N GLU A 175 6.27 26.90 17.27
CA GLU A 175 6.24 27.16 15.83
C GLU A 175 4.91 27.78 15.35
N GLY A 176 3.86 27.79 16.20
CA GLY A 176 2.58 28.44 15.95
C GLY A 176 1.49 27.58 15.29
N PHE A 177 1.67 26.25 15.24
CA PHE A 177 0.66 25.33 14.74
C PHE A 177 -0.56 25.22 15.67
N LEU A 178 -1.69 24.83 15.08
CA LEU A 178 -2.89 24.34 15.78
C LEU A 178 -2.89 22.80 15.73
N PHE A 179 -3.72 22.15 16.53
CA PHE A 179 -3.94 20.70 16.44
C PHE A 179 -5.38 20.38 16.10
N ALA A 180 -5.61 19.60 15.04
CA ALA A 180 -6.86 18.89 14.83
C ALA A 180 -6.79 17.55 15.57
N ALA A 181 -7.57 17.39 16.63
CA ALA A 181 -7.80 16.13 17.31
C ALA A 181 -9.04 15.45 16.69
N VAL A 182 -8.87 14.22 16.22
CA VAL A 182 -9.85 13.48 15.42
C VAL A 182 -10.17 12.14 16.08
N LYS A 183 -11.46 11.80 16.10
CA LYS A 183 -12.01 10.56 16.66
C LYS A 183 -13.08 9.98 15.75
N LEU A 184 -13.34 8.67 15.86
CA LEU A 184 -14.57 8.09 15.30
C LEU A 184 -15.77 8.55 16.13
N ALA A 185 -16.85 8.93 15.45
CA ALA A 185 -18.09 9.34 16.08
C ALA A 185 -18.75 8.18 16.84
N ALA A 186 -19.53 8.47 17.88
CA ALA A 186 -20.12 7.47 18.75
C ALA A 186 -21.01 6.44 18.00
N GLY A 187 -20.47 5.23 17.78
CA GLY A 187 -21.15 4.13 17.07
C GLY A 187 -20.58 3.81 15.69
N ALA A 188 -19.65 4.61 15.16
CA ALA A 188 -18.91 4.29 13.94
C ALA A 188 -17.86 3.18 14.18
N ASP A 189 -17.74 2.26 13.22
CA ASP A 189 -16.76 1.17 13.22
C ASP A 189 -15.53 1.53 12.36
N VAL A 190 -14.44 0.76 12.45
CA VAL A 190 -13.20 0.93 11.67
C VAL A 190 -13.47 0.96 10.15
N GLN A 191 -14.50 0.25 9.68
CA GLN A 191 -14.94 0.25 8.28
C GLN A 191 -15.51 1.61 7.81
N ALA A 192 -15.82 2.52 8.74
CA ALA A 192 -16.27 3.88 8.44
C ALA A 192 -15.11 4.88 8.32
N ILE A 193 -13.85 4.50 8.62
CA ILE A 193 -12.68 5.37 8.43
C ILE A 193 -12.52 5.74 6.95
N HIS A 194 -12.33 7.03 6.69
CA HIS A 194 -12.08 7.58 5.36
C HIS A 194 -11.09 8.75 5.43
N PRO A 195 -10.54 9.20 4.27
CA PRO A 195 -9.69 10.38 4.24
C PRO A 195 -10.45 11.62 4.72
N LEU A 196 -9.73 12.55 5.36
CA LEU A 196 -10.22 13.89 5.67
C LEU A 196 -9.49 14.91 4.79
N SER A 197 -10.25 15.89 4.28
CA SER A 197 -9.71 17.07 3.61
C SER A 197 -9.68 18.25 4.57
N PHE A 198 -8.54 18.92 4.67
CA PHE A 198 -8.32 20.12 5.48
C PHE A 198 -7.92 21.26 4.55
N LYS A 199 -8.75 22.31 4.50
CA LYS A 199 -8.56 23.46 3.61
C LYS A 199 -8.28 24.73 4.43
N PHE A 200 -7.08 25.29 4.31
CA PHE A 200 -6.63 26.42 5.13
C PHE A 200 -5.73 27.40 4.35
N GLN A 201 -5.45 28.56 4.93
CA GLN A 201 -4.50 29.51 4.34
C GLN A 201 -3.05 29.14 4.71
N GLY A 202 -2.19 29.02 3.71
CA GLY A 202 -0.79 28.64 3.84
C GLY A 202 -0.04 28.79 2.52
N THR A 203 1.30 28.70 2.57
CA THR A 203 2.16 28.96 1.39
C THR A 203 3.18 27.85 1.11
N GLU A 204 3.30 26.85 1.98
CA GLU A 204 4.28 25.77 1.87
C GLU A 204 3.66 24.46 2.39
N PRO A 205 3.40 23.47 1.52
CA PRO A 205 3.01 22.12 1.93
C PRO A 205 4.04 21.49 2.87
N CYS A 206 3.55 20.83 3.92
CA CYS A 206 4.33 20.23 4.99
C CYS A 206 3.61 18.96 5.48
N VAL A 207 4.33 17.84 5.66
CA VAL A 207 3.77 16.63 6.31
C VAL A 207 4.31 16.57 7.75
N PRO A 208 3.46 16.63 8.79
CA PRO A 208 3.89 16.81 10.19
C PRO A 208 4.36 15.51 10.89
N ILE A 209 5.30 14.80 10.28
CA ILE A 209 5.75 13.45 10.69
C ILE A 209 6.43 13.40 12.07
N ARG A 210 6.86 14.54 12.63
CA ARG A 210 7.49 14.58 13.97
C ARG A 210 6.60 14.02 15.09
N LEU A 211 5.27 13.97 14.95
CA LEU A 211 4.39 13.23 15.88
C LEU A 211 4.25 11.75 15.50
N THR A 212 4.18 11.42 14.21
CA THR A 212 4.03 10.04 13.72
C THR A 212 5.13 9.11 14.25
N ARG A 213 6.34 9.63 14.51
CA ARG A 213 7.48 8.93 15.16
C ARG A 213 7.17 8.14 16.45
N ILE A 214 6.05 8.41 17.09
CA ILE A 214 5.63 7.78 18.35
C ILE A 214 5.00 6.40 18.08
N ALA A 215 4.24 6.28 16.98
CA ALA A 215 3.51 5.07 16.60
C ALA A 215 4.05 4.40 15.32
N ALA A 216 4.92 5.10 14.59
CA ALA A 216 5.60 4.61 13.40
C ALA A 216 6.46 3.37 13.67
N LYS A 217 6.71 2.62 12.60
CA LYS A 217 7.66 1.50 12.55
C LYS A 217 8.92 1.93 11.80
N ASP A 218 10.00 1.16 11.95
CA ASP A 218 11.15 1.26 11.05
C ASP A 218 10.70 1.07 9.58
N ASP A 219 11.35 1.76 8.65
CA ASP A 219 11.02 1.76 7.21
C ASP A 219 9.57 2.19 6.85
N MET A 220 8.89 3.00 7.68
CA MET A 220 7.50 3.40 7.41
C MET A 220 7.40 4.26 6.13
N GLY A 221 6.58 3.81 5.17
CA GLY A 221 6.40 4.48 3.88
C GLY A 221 5.50 5.73 3.94
N ILE A 222 5.92 6.81 3.29
CA ILE A 222 5.16 8.07 3.19
C ILE A 222 5.05 8.50 1.73
N ARG A 223 3.81 8.66 1.26
CA ARG A 223 3.45 8.82 -0.16
C ARG A 223 2.77 10.18 -0.34
N ALA A 224 3.51 11.14 -0.90
CA ALA A 224 3.06 12.51 -1.07
C ALA A 224 2.69 12.80 -2.54
N TYR A 225 1.41 13.09 -2.76
CA TYR A 225 0.82 13.45 -4.05
C TYR A 225 0.60 14.97 -4.12
N PHE A 226 0.77 15.56 -5.30
CA PHE A 226 0.59 16.99 -5.51
C PHE A 226 -0.14 17.26 -6.81
N LEU A 227 -1.27 17.97 -6.76
CA LEU A 227 -1.94 18.53 -7.93
C LEU A 227 -1.56 20.01 -8.09
N GLY A 228 -1.12 20.40 -9.28
CA GLY A 228 -0.64 21.74 -9.56
C GLY A 228 -0.39 22.02 -11.04
N GLN A 229 0.20 23.19 -11.32
CA GLN A 229 0.65 23.56 -12.67
C GLN A 229 1.99 22.87 -13.03
N ASP A 230 2.91 22.86 -12.07
CA ASP A 230 4.30 22.43 -12.23
C ASP A 230 4.61 21.18 -11.40
N ARG A 231 5.81 20.61 -11.57
CA ARG A 231 6.22 19.39 -10.84
C ARG A 231 6.65 19.77 -9.43
N TRP A 232 6.25 18.96 -8.45
CA TRP A 232 6.64 19.16 -7.05
C TRP A 232 7.91 18.39 -6.67
N ALA A 233 8.62 18.91 -5.68
CA ALA A 233 9.88 18.38 -5.16
C ALA A 233 10.05 18.74 -3.67
N PRO A 234 10.85 17.97 -2.91
CA PRO A 234 11.17 18.33 -1.52
C PRO A 234 12.01 19.62 -1.45
N SER A 235 11.74 20.45 -0.44
CA SER A 235 12.43 21.72 -0.17
C SER A 235 13.57 21.58 0.85
N ASN A 236 13.36 20.75 1.88
CA ASN A 236 14.27 20.55 3.01
C ASN A 236 14.74 19.10 3.17
N TYR A 237 14.21 18.18 2.36
CA TYR A 237 14.68 16.80 2.17
C TYR A 237 15.41 16.71 0.83
N ASP A 238 16.27 15.71 0.68
CA ASP A 238 16.96 15.39 -0.56
C ASP A 238 16.07 14.66 -1.58
N HIS A 239 16.47 14.66 -2.84
CA HIS A 239 15.89 13.86 -3.90
C HIS A 239 16.82 12.68 -4.22
N VAL A 240 16.31 11.46 -4.10
CA VAL A 240 17.10 10.24 -4.38
C VAL A 240 16.71 9.65 -5.74
N VAL A 241 17.73 9.34 -6.54
CA VAL A 241 17.61 8.58 -7.78
C VAL A 241 18.08 7.16 -7.49
N LEU A 242 17.17 6.19 -7.53
CA LEU A 242 17.46 4.78 -7.22
C LEU A 242 18.39 4.15 -8.27
N ASN A 243 19.23 3.20 -7.86
CA ASN A 243 20.10 2.39 -8.71
C ASN A 243 19.35 1.15 -9.24
N PRO A 244 19.06 1.04 -10.55
CA PRO A 244 18.31 -0.10 -11.08
C PRO A 244 19.08 -1.43 -11.08
N LEU A 245 20.42 -1.43 -10.91
CA LEU A 245 21.19 -2.68 -10.78
C LEU A 245 21.00 -3.33 -9.41
N ALA A 246 20.85 -2.55 -8.35
CA ALA A 246 20.67 -3.04 -6.98
C ALA A 246 19.33 -3.77 -6.80
N TYR A 247 18.35 -3.56 -7.69
CA TYR A 247 17.08 -4.28 -7.70
C TYR A 247 17.26 -5.77 -8.06
N ASN A 248 16.64 -6.66 -7.28
CA ASN A 248 16.61 -8.10 -7.56
C ASN A 248 15.58 -8.42 -8.66
N TRP A 249 15.97 -8.24 -9.92
CA TRP A 249 15.08 -8.48 -11.06
C TRP A 249 14.56 -9.92 -11.16
N LYS A 250 15.32 -10.93 -10.69
CA LYS A 250 14.88 -12.34 -10.71
C LYS A 250 13.76 -12.65 -9.69
N GLN A 251 13.54 -11.76 -8.72
CA GLN A 251 12.43 -11.83 -7.76
C GLN A 251 11.73 -10.47 -7.64
N SER A 252 11.31 -9.93 -8.80
CA SER A 252 10.54 -8.69 -8.85
C SER A 252 9.31 -8.77 -7.95
N SER A 253 9.14 -7.76 -7.10
CA SER A 253 8.02 -7.60 -6.19
C SER A 253 7.90 -6.13 -5.74
N PRO A 254 6.72 -5.67 -5.30
CA PRO A 254 6.56 -4.37 -4.65
C PRO A 254 7.41 -4.24 -3.38
N ALA A 255 7.51 -5.31 -2.58
CA ALA A 255 8.34 -5.32 -1.37
C ALA A 255 9.83 -5.14 -1.70
N GLY A 256 10.34 -5.77 -2.76
CA GLY A 256 11.71 -5.56 -3.25
C GLY A 256 11.97 -4.14 -3.75
N TYR A 257 10.93 -3.42 -4.20
CA TYR A 257 11.05 -2.00 -4.57
C TYR A 257 11.11 -1.11 -3.34
N VAL A 258 10.25 -1.33 -2.34
CA VAL A 258 10.28 -0.59 -1.07
C VAL A 258 11.60 -0.80 -0.34
N GLY A 259 12.16 -2.03 -0.34
CA GLY A 259 13.48 -2.30 0.23
C GLY A 259 14.62 -1.56 -0.48
N LEU A 260 14.57 -1.43 -1.82
CA LEU A 260 15.52 -0.60 -2.57
C LEU A 260 15.36 0.89 -2.24
N LEU A 261 14.12 1.37 -2.02
CA LEU A 261 13.84 2.74 -1.62
C LEU A 261 14.44 3.05 -0.23
N SER A 262 14.19 2.22 0.80
CA SER A 262 14.80 2.38 2.13
C SER A 262 16.31 2.47 2.07
N MET A 263 16.98 1.46 1.50
CA MET A 263 18.46 1.46 1.46
C MET A 263 19.03 2.67 0.70
N ALA A 264 18.29 3.25 -0.25
CA ALA A 264 18.70 4.47 -0.95
C ALA A 264 18.39 5.76 -0.16
N VAL A 265 17.36 5.78 0.68
CA VAL A 265 17.04 6.89 1.61
C VAL A 265 17.99 6.86 2.81
N ASP A 266 18.35 5.68 3.35
CA ASP A 266 19.39 5.48 4.35
C ASP A 266 20.75 6.01 3.87
N GLU A 267 21.12 5.72 2.62
CA GLU A 267 22.33 6.24 1.97
C GLU A 267 22.30 7.77 1.79
N ALA A 268 21.12 8.38 1.77
CA ALA A 268 20.90 9.81 1.81
C ALA A 268 20.72 10.37 3.25
N GLY A 269 20.79 9.53 4.28
CA GLY A 269 20.71 9.92 5.69
C GLY A 269 19.29 10.08 6.24
N GLY A 270 18.33 9.26 5.78
CA GLY A 270 16.97 9.20 6.33
C GLY A 270 16.02 10.33 5.88
N HIS A 271 16.52 11.30 5.11
CA HIS A 271 15.81 12.53 4.75
C HIS A 271 15.74 12.74 3.23
N ALA A 272 15.26 11.75 2.47
CA ALA A 272 15.14 11.86 1.01
C ALA A 272 13.80 11.33 0.45
N PHE A 273 13.38 11.84 -0.70
CA PHE A 273 12.23 11.36 -1.48
C PHE A 273 12.65 10.93 -2.89
N ALA A 274 12.09 9.83 -3.37
CA ALA A 274 12.14 9.47 -4.79
C ALA A 274 10.91 10.06 -5.53
N THR A 275 11.09 10.53 -6.76
CA THR A 275 9.96 10.84 -7.65
C THR A 275 9.53 9.59 -8.40
N GLU A 276 8.35 9.07 -8.11
CA GLU A 276 7.78 7.90 -8.81
C GLU A 276 6.96 8.30 -10.04
N TYR A 277 6.29 9.45 -9.99
CA TYR A 277 5.55 10.00 -11.13
C TYR A 277 5.54 11.53 -11.14
N ALA A 278 5.54 12.11 -12.33
CA ALA A 278 5.15 13.49 -12.58
C ALA A 278 4.60 13.62 -14.00
N GLY A 279 3.34 13.99 -14.17
CA GLY A 279 2.70 14.02 -15.48
C GLY A 279 1.21 14.37 -15.40
N SER A 280 0.46 14.10 -16.46
CA SER A 280 -0.98 14.43 -16.53
C SER A 280 -1.82 13.53 -15.60
N PRO A 281 -2.78 14.08 -14.82
CA PRO A 281 -3.68 13.30 -13.98
C PRO A 281 -4.58 12.34 -14.76
N ASN A 282 -4.75 12.51 -16.08
CA ASN A 282 -5.57 11.67 -16.97
C ASN A 282 -5.15 10.19 -17.02
N LYS A 283 -4.12 9.78 -16.28
CA LYS A 283 -3.74 8.38 -16.02
C LYS A 283 -4.57 7.74 -14.89
N VAL A 284 -5.24 8.55 -14.07
CA VAL A 284 -6.10 8.13 -12.95
C VAL A 284 -7.51 7.86 -13.47
N GLU A 285 -8.00 6.62 -13.30
CA GLU A 285 -9.32 6.20 -13.75
C GLU A 285 -10.43 6.72 -12.82
N THR A 286 -11.26 7.65 -13.31
CA THR A 286 -12.27 8.34 -12.48
C THR A 286 -13.58 7.56 -12.29
N PHE A 287 -13.81 6.49 -13.06
CA PHE A 287 -15.08 5.74 -13.10
C PHE A 287 -15.51 5.09 -11.76
N ASN A 288 -14.58 4.89 -10.83
CA ASN A 288 -14.88 4.40 -9.47
C ASN A 288 -14.74 5.50 -8.40
N ILE A 289 -14.28 6.70 -8.78
CA ILE A 289 -14.21 7.89 -7.91
C ILE A 289 -15.57 8.59 -7.87
N TYR A 290 -16.18 8.80 -9.05
CA TYR A 290 -17.47 9.44 -9.19
C TYR A 290 -18.21 8.95 -10.43
N ARG A 291 -19.55 8.97 -10.39
CA ARG A 291 -20.40 8.68 -11.55
C ARG A 291 -21.51 9.74 -11.66
N PRO A 292 -21.70 10.37 -12.83
CA PRO A 292 -22.85 11.25 -13.12
C PRO A 292 -24.23 10.57 -13.09
N THR A 293 -24.29 9.29 -12.71
CA THR A 293 -25.51 8.49 -12.51
C THR A 293 -25.79 8.21 -11.03
N TRP A 294 -24.93 8.68 -10.12
CA TRP A 294 -25.21 8.66 -8.68
C TRP A 294 -26.18 9.80 -8.33
N ASP A 295 -27.21 9.46 -7.57
CA ASP A 295 -28.35 10.33 -7.23
C ASP A 295 -28.82 9.97 -5.82
N GLU A 296 -28.50 10.80 -4.83
CA GLU A 296 -28.91 10.62 -3.44
C GLU A 296 -30.42 10.73 -3.28
N THR A 297 -31.11 11.48 -4.15
CA THR A 297 -32.53 11.78 -4.03
C THR A 297 -33.40 10.57 -4.38
N ALA A 298 -32.85 9.59 -5.10
CA ALA A 298 -33.47 8.31 -5.38
C ALA A 298 -33.83 7.51 -4.10
N PHE A 299 -33.11 7.71 -2.99
CA PHE A 299 -33.39 7.04 -1.71
C PHE A 299 -34.55 7.68 -0.92
N VAL A 300 -35.02 8.86 -1.29
CA VAL A 300 -36.03 9.60 -0.51
C VAL A 300 -37.43 9.01 -0.75
N GLY A 301 -38.06 8.55 0.34
CA GLY A 301 -39.40 7.95 0.35
C GLY A 301 -39.45 6.48 -0.06
N VAL A 302 -38.32 5.77 -0.11
CA VAL A 302 -38.26 4.33 -0.41
C VAL A 302 -38.14 3.48 0.86
N ASP A 303 -38.46 2.19 0.76
CA ASP A 303 -38.23 1.21 1.83
C ASP A 303 -36.82 0.58 1.74
N PRO A 304 -36.31 -0.05 2.82
CA PRO A 304 -34.96 -0.62 2.84
C PRO A 304 -34.66 -1.67 1.77
N ILE A 305 -35.65 -2.41 1.28
CA ILE A 305 -35.44 -3.43 0.23
C ILE A 305 -35.23 -2.71 -1.11
N ALA A 306 -36.10 -1.76 -1.44
CA ALA A 306 -35.95 -0.90 -2.61
C ALA A 306 -34.65 -0.06 -2.56
N ALA A 307 -34.14 0.30 -1.38
CA ALA A 307 -32.85 0.95 -1.23
C ALA A 307 -31.67 0.06 -1.67
N ILE A 308 -31.68 -1.24 -1.36
CA ILE A 308 -30.66 -2.18 -1.85
C ILE A 308 -30.69 -2.30 -3.38
N ASP A 309 -31.88 -2.38 -3.99
CA ASP A 309 -32.03 -2.39 -5.45
C ASP A 309 -31.43 -1.11 -6.07
N ILE A 310 -31.69 0.06 -5.50
CA ILE A 310 -31.15 1.34 -6.00
C ILE A 310 -29.62 1.43 -5.83
N ILE A 311 -29.06 0.89 -4.73
CA ILE A 311 -27.60 0.78 -4.53
C ILE A 311 -26.96 -0.10 -5.62
N ALA A 312 -27.64 -1.16 -6.06
CA ALA A 312 -27.18 -2.02 -7.14
C ALA A 312 -27.33 -1.38 -8.53
N ASP A 313 -28.47 -0.73 -8.82
CA ASP A 313 -28.75 -0.04 -10.10
C ASP A 313 -27.81 1.17 -10.33
N GLN A 314 -27.51 1.93 -9.27
CA GLN A 314 -26.48 2.99 -9.30
C GLN A 314 -25.05 2.43 -9.24
N ALA A 315 -24.91 1.14 -8.94
CA ALA A 315 -23.64 0.45 -8.65
C ALA A 315 -22.79 1.22 -7.61
N LEU A 316 -23.45 1.67 -6.54
CA LEU A 316 -22.84 2.17 -5.30
C LEU A 316 -22.29 1.02 -4.44
N ASN A 317 -22.74 -0.21 -4.69
CA ASN A 317 -22.32 -1.45 -3.99
C ASN A 317 -20.82 -1.78 -4.08
N ILE A 318 -20.04 -1.04 -4.88
CA ILE A 318 -18.58 -1.17 -4.97
C ILE A 318 -17.81 -0.06 -4.23
N HIS A 319 -18.51 0.93 -3.67
CA HIS A 319 -17.87 2.05 -2.97
C HIS A 319 -17.64 1.68 -1.49
N PRO A 320 -16.42 1.84 -0.93
CA PRO A 320 -16.09 1.29 0.40
C PRO A 320 -17.05 1.74 1.50
N LEU A 321 -17.43 3.03 1.52
CA LEU A 321 -18.29 3.59 2.57
C LEU A 321 -19.79 3.22 2.46
N ILE A 322 -20.23 2.52 1.40
CA ILE A 322 -21.62 2.06 1.33
C ILE A 322 -21.91 1.03 2.42
N GLN A 323 -20.93 0.21 2.80
CA GLN A 323 -21.06 -0.79 3.85
C GLN A 323 -21.25 -0.14 5.23
N ALA A 324 -20.52 0.95 5.52
CA ALA A 324 -20.69 1.71 6.76
C ALA A 324 -22.10 2.33 6.86
N LEU A 325 -22.60 2.95 5.78
CA LEU A 325 -23.97 3.48 5.72
C LEU A 325 -25.04 2.37 5.84
N LEU A 326 -24.80 1.20 5.26
CA LEU A 326 -25.69 0.06 5.39
C LEU A 326 -25.72 -0.52 6.81
N LEU A 327 -24.58 -0.55 7.53
CA LEU A 327 -24.56 -0.92 8.95
C LEU A 327 -25.30 0.10 9.84
N GLU A 328 -25.20 1.39 9.52
CA GLU A 328 -25.84 2.48 10.26
C GLU A 328 -27.37 2.48 10.10
N PHE A 329 -27.88 2.37 8.87
CA PHE A 329 -29.31 2.55 8.55
C PHE A 329 -30.08 1.27 8.24
N ILE A 330 -29.40 0.18 7.85
CA ILE A 330 -30.00 -1.15 7.57
C ILE A 330 -29.18 -2.26 8.26
N PRO A 331 -29.01 -2.23 9.60
CA PRO A 331 -28.20 -3.21 10.32
C PRO A 331 -28.75 -4.64 10.19
N PRO A 332 -27.88 -5.67 10.07
CA PRO A 332 -28.28 -7.06 10.05
C PRO A 332 -28.84 -7.54 11.41
N PRO A 333 -29.71 -8.56 11.44
CA PRO A 333 -30.17 -9.18 12.68
C PRO A 333 -29.04 -9.88 13.45
N ASP A 334 -29.16 -9.97 14.78
CA ASP A 334 -28.19 -10.61 15.68
C ASP A 334 -27.72 -11.98 15.18
N GLY A 335 -26.44 -12.10 14.82
CA GLY A 335 -25.81 -13.35 14.41
C GLY A 335 -26.02 -13.75 12.94
N VAL A 336 -26.54 -12.85 12.10
CA VAL A 336 -26.54 -12.98 10.63
C VAL A 336 -25.33 -12.23 10.06
N ASP A 337 -24.66 -12.78 9.05
CA ASP A 337 -23.62 -12.04 8.32
C ASP A 337 -24.23 -10.85 7.56
N ALA A 338 -23.56 -9.70 7.59
CA ALA A 338 -24.06 -8.48 6.97
C ALA A 338 -24.17 -8.61 5.44
N THR A 339 -23.21 -9.29 4.81
CA THR A 339 -23.18 -9.51 3.37
C THR A 339 -24.24 -10.51 2.94
N GLU A 340 -24.44 -11.61 3.69
CA GLU A 340 -25.55 -12.55 3.48
C GLU A 340 -26.90 -11.83 3.61
N PHE A 341 -27.07 -11.02 4.65
CA PHE A 341 -28.30 -10.27 4.92
C PHE A 341 -28.68 -9.31 3.79
N TRP A 342 -27.80 -8.39 3.37
CA TRP A 342 -28.16 -7.43 2.32
C TRP A 342 -28.36 -8.09 0.95
N ASN A 343 -27.55 -9.09 0.58
CA ASN A 343 -27.73 -9.83 -0.68
C ASN A 343 -29.02 -10.66 -0.73
N ASN A 344 -29.69 -10.89 0.40
CA ASN A 344 -30.90 -11.71 0.52
C ASN A 344 -32.01 -10.99 1.30
N ILE A 345 -32.03 -9.65 1.31
CA ILE A 345 -32.83 -8.83 2.24
C ILE A 345 -34.34 -9.17 2.22
N ASP A 346 -34.89 -9.60 1.07
CA ASP A 346 -36.23 -10.17 0.91
C ASP A 346 -36.56 -11.29 1.92
N PHE A 347 -35.63 -12.21 2.16
CA PHE A 347 -35.83 -13.33 3.10
C PHE A 347 -35.83 -12.87 4.56
N TYR A 348 -35.33 -11.67 4.84
CA TYR A 348 -35.28 -11.05 6.15
C TYR A 348 -36.30 -9.92 6.32
N ALA A 349 -37.25 -9.73 5.39
CA ALA A 349 -38.22 -8.61 5.42
C ALA A 349 -38.97 -8.44 6.76
N ASP A 350 -39.38 -9.54 7.41
CA ASP A 350 -40.04 -9.53 8.73
C ASP A 350 -39.08 -9.20 9.92
N GLN A 351 -37.77 -9.09 9.65
CA GLN A 351 -36.70 -8.88 10.63
C GLN A 351 -35.94 -7.55 10.43
N ILE A 352 -36.23 -6.78 9.37
CA ILE A 352 -35.59 -5.48 9.11
C ILE A 352 -35.96 -4.49 10.23
N ASN A 353 -34.94 -3.82 10.80
CA ASN A 353 -35.16 -2.79 11.81
C ASN A 353 -35.66 -1.48 11.19
N LEU A 354 -36.97 -1.39 10.93
CA LEU A 354 -37.64 -0.18 10.42
C LEU A 354 -37.61 1.04 11.37
N MET A 355 -36.92 0.95 12.52
CA MET A 355 -36.63 2.10 13.40
C MET A 355 -35.20 2.65 13.21
N ALA A 356 -34.32 1.95 12.49
CA ALA A 356 -33.00 2.44 12.08
C ALA A 356 -33.03 3.08 10.69
N TRP A 357 -34.00 2.72 9.84
CA TRP A 357 -34.17 3.33 8.53
C TRP A 357 -34.71 4.77 8.63
N ASP A 358 -33.84 5.74 8.37
CA ASP A 358 -34.18 7.12 8.06
C ASP A 358 -33.69 7.41 6.64
N ASP A 359 -34.63 7.54 5.71
CA ASP A 359 -34.38 7.68 4.27
C ASP A 359 -33.71 9.02 3.93
N LEU A 360 -33.98 10.06 4.70
CA LEU A 360 -33.39 11.38 4.54
C LEU A 360 -31.96 11.42 5.08
N ALA A 361 -31.70 10.77 6.21
CA ALA A 361 -30.36 10.67 6.79
C ALA A 361 -29.45 9.75 5.95
N PHE A 362 -29.96 8.61 5.44
CA PHE A 362 -29.22 7.76 4.51
C PHE A 362 -28.88 8.52 3.22
N SER A 363 -29.85 9.23 2.63
CA SER A 363 -29.66 10.08 1.45
C SER A 363 -28.57 11.15 1.68
N ALA A 364 -28.63 11.87 2.80
CA ALA A 364 -27.61 12.85 3.18
C ALA A 364 -26.22 12.21 3.39
N GLY A 365 -26.15 11.04 4.01
CA GLY A 365 -24.91 10.29 4.22
C GLY A 365 -24.27 9.80 2.91
N VAL A 366 -25.06 9.40 1.92
CA VAL A 366 -24.57 9.10 0.56
C VAL A 366 -24.03 10.36 -0.13
N LEU A 367 -24.70 11.51 0.03
CA LEU A 367 -24.23 12.77 -0.54
C LEU A 367 -22.88 13.21 0.06
N GLU A 368 -22.83 13.37 1.38
CA GLU A 368 -21.66 13.87 2.13
C GLU A 368 -20.46 12.92 2.04
N ARG A 369 -20.68 11.60 2.18
CA ARG A 369 -19.59 10.63 2.32
C ARG A 369 -19.16 9.96 1.01
N ILE A 370 -19.96 10.07 -0.07
CA ILE A 370 -19.69 9.38 -1.34
C ILE A 370 -19.70 10.34 -2.53
N ILE A 371 -20.81 11.06 -2.74
CA ILE A 371 -21.02 11.81 -3.99
C ILE A 371 -20.20 13.11 -4.03
N GLU A 372 -20.25 13.95 -2.98
CA GLU A 372 -19.50 15.21 -2.96
C GLU A 372 -17.97 15.01 -2.94
N PRO A 373 -17.39 14.10 -2.13
CA PRO A 373 -15.95 13.83 -2.14
C PRO A 373 -15.47 13.26 -3.48
N GLY A 374 -16.29 12.40 -4.11
CA GLY A 374 -16.01 11.84 -5.42
C GLY A 374 -16.04 12.91 -6.53
N LEU A 375 -17.05 13.77 -6.53
CA LEU A 375 -17.17 14.86 -7.51
C LEU A 375 -16.00 15.85 -7.38
N HIS A 376 -15.70 16.29 -6.15
CA HIS A 376 -14.57 17.18 -5.87
C HIS A 376 -13.22 16.55 -6.28
N ALA A 377 -13.04 15.25 -6.04
CA ALA A 377 -11.87 14.52 -6.51
C ALA A 377 -11.70 14.51 -8.04
N VAL A 378 -12.81 14.43 -8.80
CA VAL A 378 -12.76 14.54 -10.28
C VAL A 378 -12.53 15.98 -10.72
N ASP A 379 -13.20 16.97 -10.13
CA ASP A 379 -12.98 18.40 -10.42
C ASP A 379 -11.51 18.80 -10.18
N LEU A 380 -10.87 18.26 -9.13
CA LEU A 380 -9.44 18.45 -8.87
C LEU A 380 -8.54 17.83 -9.97
N LEU A 381 -8.84 16.61 -10.44
CA LEU A 381 -8.09 15.96 -11.52
C LEU A 381 -8.26 16.68 -12.87
N ASP A 382 -9.45 17.21 -13.16
CA ASP A 382 -9.72 17.98 -14.39
C ASP A 382 -9.16 19.42 -14.34
N THR A 383 -9.00 20.00 -13.14
CA THR A 383 -8.52 21.39 -12.95
C THR A 383 -7.01 21.53 -13.13
N TRP A 384 -6.22 20.59 -12.61
CA TRP A 384 -4.76 20.76 -12.51
C TRP A 384 -4.02 19.97 -13.60
N PRO A 385 -3.18 20.61 -14.44
CA PRO A 385 -2.57 19.93 -15.58
C PRO A 385 -1.49 18.92 -15.19
N LYS A 386 -0.97 18.96 -13.94
CA LYS A 386 0.08 18.06 -13.46
C LYS A 386 -0.21 17.46 -12.09
N LEU A 387 -0.02 16.14 -12.02
CA LEU A 387 -0.02 15.32 -10.82
C LEU A 387 1.41 14.79 -10.60
N THR A 388 1.98 15.08 -9.43
CA THR A 388 3.27 14.54 -8.98
C THR A 388 3.03 13.53 -7.86
N ARG A 389 3.82 12.44 -7.82
CA ARG A 389 3.87 11.46 -6.73
C ARG A 389 5.32 11.28 -6.28
N LEU A 390 5.57 11.63 -5.02
CA LEU A 390 6.83 11.42 -4.31
C LEU A 390 6.63 10.29 -3.29
N ASN A 391 7.65 9.47 -3.07
CA ASN A 391 7.63 8.37 -2.12
C ASN A 391 8.92 8.36 -1.30
N THR A 392 8.82 8.00 -0.03
CA THR A 392 9.95 7.79 0.89
C THR A 392 9.61 6.67 1.87
N THR A 393 10.63 6.14 2.53
CA THR A 393 10.52 5.35 3.75
C THR A 393 11.42 6.00 4.80
N ILE A 394 10.98 6.08 6.04
CA ILE A 394 11.72 6.77 7.12
C ILE A 394 11.45 6.11 8.47
N SER A 395 12.50 5.91 9.27
CA SER A 395 12.38 5.24 10.56
C SER A 395 12.08 6.23 11.71
N PRO A 396 11.54 5.79 12.86
CA PRO A 396 11.13 6.67 13.97
C PRO A 396 12.30 7.45 14.60
N SER A 397 13.52 6.93 14.46
CA SER A 397 14.77 7.63 14.82
C SER A 397 15.04 8.87 13.96
N GLU A 398 14.59 8.86 12.71
CA GLU A 398 14.93 9.83 11.67
C GLU A 398 13.84 10.87 11.48
N MET A 399 12.58 10.55 11.84
CA MET A 399 11.44 11.47 11.95
C MET A 399 11.70 12.61 12.97
N THR A 400 12.56 13.55 12.58
CA THR A 400 13.11 14.65 13.40
C THR A 400 12.88 16.01 12.73
N LEU A 401 12.53 16.00 11.45
CA LEU A 401 12.24 17.16 10.60
C LEU A 401 11.02 16.84 9.74
N ASP A 402 10.04 17.73 9.70
CA ASP A 402 8.89 17.59 8.80
C ASP A 402 9.28 17.96 7.37
N PRO A 403 9.02 17.10 6.36
CA PRO A 403 9.31 17.43 4.98
C PRO A 403 8.37 18.52 4.47
N THR A 404 8.97 19.58 3.91
CA THR A 404 8.27 20.62 3.16
C THR A 404 8.58 20.54 1.66
N PHE A 405 7.71 21.10 0.83
CA PHE A 405 7.75 20.89 -0.62
C PHE A 405 7.54 22.20 -1.40
N HIS A 406 8.02 22.22 -2.64
CA HIS A 406 7.83 23.34 -3.57
C HIS A 406 7.56 22.85 -5.00
N ALA A 407 6.92 23.71 -5.81
CA ALA A 407 6.78 23.51 -7.24
C ALA A 407 8.00 24.07 -7.99
N ASN A 408 8.48 23.36 -9.01
CA ASN A 408 9.53 23.81 -9.92
C ASN A 408 9.16 23.47 -11.38
N ALA A 409 9.05 24.51 -12.21
CA ALA A 409 8.65 24.45 -13.61
C ALA A 409 9.74 23.96 -14.58
N ASP A 410 11.01 24.01 -14.17
CA ASP A 410 12.16 23.58 -14.99
C ASP A 410 12.42 22.06 -14.92
N LEU A 411 11.73 21.33 -14.02
CA LEU A 411 11.89 19.89 -13.88
C LEU A 411 11.18 19.13 -15.02
N PRO A 412 11.81 18.08 -15.59
CA PRO A 412 11.15 17.21 -16.55
C PRO A 412 10.06 16.35 -15.89
N ASP A 413 9.08 15.97 -16.68
CA ASP A 413 8.06 14.98 -16.31
C ASP A 413 8.68 13.59 -16.13
N VAL A 414 8.09 12.79 -15.24
CA VAL A 414 8.44 11.39 -14.93
C VAL A 414 7.21 10.56 -15.26
N THR A 415 6.99 10.28 -16.55
CA THR A 415 5.72 9.73 -17.05
C THR A 415 5.66 8.20 -17.07
N SER A 416 6.82 7.51 -17.15
CA SER A 416 6.86 6.05 -17.07
C SER A 416 6.93 5.60 -15.62
N THR A 417 5.87 4.95 -15.15
CA THR A 417 5.92 4.19 -13.89
C THR A 417 6.37 2.75 -14.12
N ILE A 418 6.51 2.30 -15.37
CA ILE A 418 7.05 0.98 -15.66
C ILE A 418 8.56 1.11 -15.87
N VAL A 419 9.34 0.38 -15.08
CA VAL A 419 10.78 0.19 -15.26
C VAL A 419 10.96 -1.23 -15.76
N THR A 420 11.34 -1.43 -17.02
CA THR A 420 11.48 -2.75 -17.63
C THR A 420 12.94 -3.17 -17.71
N THR A 421 13.24 -4.41 -17.29
CA THR A 421 14.43 -5.14 -17.76
C THR A 421 14.00 -6.17 -18.81
N THR A 422 14.88 -6.53 -19.75
CA THR A 422 14.67 -7.71 -20.60
C THR A 422 15.49 -8.86 -20.05
N GLU A 423 14.84 -9.93 -19.62
CA GLU A 423 15.53 -11.20 -19.34
C GLU A 423 15.63 -11.99 -20.65
N GLN A 424 16.84 -12.34 -21.05
CA GLN A 424 17.10 -13.25 -22.16
C GLN A 424 17.52 -14.61 -21.60
N VAL A 425 16.65 -15.61 -21.70
CA VAL A 425 16.94 -16.98 -21.28
C VAL A 425 17.68 -17.69 -22.40
N LEU A 426 18.92 -18.07 -22.13
CA LEU A 426 19.79 -18.76 -23.06
C LEU A 426 19.48 -20.26 -23.08
N CYS A 427 19.73 -20.93 -24.21
CA CYS A 427 19.43 -22.36 -24.38
C CYS A 427 20.40 -23.30 -23.62
N GLY A 428 21.07 -22.79 -22.58
CA GLY A 428 21.82 -23.51 -21.55
C GLY A 428 21.28 -23.32 -20.12
N GLY A 429 20.14 -22.63 -19.94
CA GLY A 429 19.50 -22.39 -18.63
C GLY A 429 19.90 -21.09 -17.92
N ASP A 430 20.95 -20.42 -18.40
CA ASP A 430 21.42 -19.13 -17.88
C ASP A 430 20.54 -17.96 -18.36
N SER A 431 20.27 -16.99 -17.48
CA SER A 431 19.52 -15.76 -17.78
C SER A 431 20.43 -14.53 -17.92
N VAL A 432 20.15 -13.65 -18.88
CA VAL A 432 20.82 -12.34 -19.01
C VAL A 432 19.81 -11.20 -18.89
N PHE A 433 19.85 -10.46 -17.79
CA PHE A 433 18.98 -9.30 -17.51
C PHE A 433 19.59 -8.02 -18.08
N ARG A 434 18.92 -7.38 -19.04
CA ARG A 434 19.34 -6.12 -19.68
C ARG A 434 18.80 -4.93 -18.89
N VAL A 435 19.49 -4.59 -17.81
CA VAL A 435 19.09 -3.52 -16.89
C VAL A 435 19.42 -2.16 -17.50
N ALA A 436 18.44 -1.26 -17.52
CA ALA A 436 18.64 0.13 -17.92
C ALA A 436 19.27 0.94 -16.77
N VAL A 437 20.43 1.57 -17.01
CA VAL A 437 21.03 2.54 -16.08
C VAL A 437 21.30 3.82 -16.85
N GLU A 438 20.57 4.88 -16.52
CA GLU A 438 20.46 6.13 -17.28
C GLU A 438 20.10 5.95 -18.77
N LYS A 439 21.11 5.73 -19.61
CA LYS A 439 21.05 5.60 -21.08
C LYS A 439 21.72 4.31 -21.57
N ASP A 440 22.46 3.64 -20.69
CA ASP A 440 23.20 2.44 -20.99
C ASP A 440 22.38 1.19 -20.63
N GLN A 441 22.74 0.09 -21.25
CA GLN A 441 22.12 -1.23 -21.08
C GLN A 441 23.16 -2.17 -20.51
N MET A 442 22.98 -2.55 -19.25
CA MET A 442 23.97 -3.29 -18.46
C MET A 442 23.51 -4.76 -18.33
N PRO A 443 24.06 -5.69 -19.15
CA PRO A 443 23.65 -7.09 -19.17
C PRO A 443 24.16 -7.87 -17.94
N VAL A 444 23.32 -8.04 -16.93
CA VAL A 444 23.60 -8.86 -15.75
C VAL A 444 23.36 -10.33 -16.08
N CYS A 445 24.44 -11.10 -16.20
CA CYS A 445 24.38 -12.56 -16.29
C CYS A 445 23.98 -13.18 -14.94
N VAL A 446 23.06 -14.14 -14.94
CA VAL A 446 22.66 -14.93 -13.77
C VAL A 446 22.56 -16.40 -14.19
N PRO A 447 23.48 -17.27 -13.73
CA PRO A 447 23.47 -18.68 -14.13
C PRO A 447 22.21 -19.47 -13.72
N GLU A 448 22.00 -20.63 -14.36
CA GLU A 448 20.91 -21.55 -14.00
C GLU A 448 20.93 -21.87 -12.49
N GLY A 449 19.76 -21.84 -11.84
CA GLY A 449 19.61 -22.09 -10.41
C GLY A 449 20.23 -21.05 -9.46
N ALA A 450 21.03 -20.09 -9.95
CA ALA A 450 21.61 -19.03 -9.13
C ALA A 450 20.57 -17.96 -8.73
N SER A 451 20.77 -17.34 -7.57
CA SER A 451 20.11 -16.08 -7.22
C SER A 451 20.62 -14.93 -8.10
N TYR A 452 19.84 -13.87 -8.22
CA TYR A 452 20.35 -12.60 -8.73
C TYR A 452 21.54 -12.13 -7.85
N PRO A 453 22.56 -11.43 -8.40
CA PRO A 453 23.71 -10.97 -7.63
C PRO A 453 23.32 -10.07 -6.45
N GLY A 454 23.77 -10.46 -5.25
CA GLY A 454 23.99 -9.52 -4.15
C GLY A 454 25.32 -8.81 -4.39
N TRP A 455 25.28 -7.54 -4.75
CA TRP A 455 26.47 -6.77 -5.12
C TRP A 455 27.26 -6.36 -3.88
N GLU A 456 28.54 -6.73 -3.80
CA GLU A 456 29.39 -6.26 -2.71
C GLU A 456 29.69 -4.76 -2.87
N GLN A 457 29.37 -3.94 -1.86
CA GLN A 457 29.66 -2.50 -1.80
C GLN A 457 29.05 -1.64 -2.94
N MET A 458 27.99 -2.11 -3.62
CA MET A 458 27.24 -1.27 -4.57
C MET A 458 26.23 -0.38 -3.84
N PRO A 459 26.22 0.95 -4.09
CA PRO A 459 25.18 1.85 -3.58
C PRO A 459 23.80 1.59 -4.17
N ASN A 460 22.77 1.79 -3.36
CA ASN A 460 21.35 1.70 -3.68
C ASN A 460 20.81 3.02 -4.27
N ALA A 461 21.37 4.16 -3.88
CA ALA A 461 21.22 5.41 -4.58
C ALA A 461 22.21 5.49 -5.76
N LEU A 462 21.71 5.74 -6.99
CA LEU A 462 22.52 6.15 -8.13
C LEU A 462 23.03 7.59 -7.95
N ARG A 463 22.16 8.49 -7.45
CA ARG A 463 22.50 9.85 -7.04
C ARG A 463 21.66 10.33 -5.87
N VAL A 464 22.23 11.25 -5.10
CA VAL A 464 21.53 12.12 -4.14
C VAL A 464 21.63 13.56 -4.64
N GLU A 465 20.49 14.24 -4.75
CA GLU A 465 20.35 15.53 -5.43
C GLU A 465 19.53 16.50 -4.55
N LYS A 466 19.92 17.78 -4.46
CA LYS A 466 19.02 18.84 -3.95
C LYS A 466 18.26 19.49 -5.09
N VAL A 467 16.94 19.62 -4.94
CA VAL A 467 16.11 20.29 -5.93
C VAL A 467 15.94 21.76 -5.55
N PRO A 468 16.44 22.71 -6.35
CA PRO A 468 16.17 24.14 -6.13
C PRO A 468 14.75 24.50 -6.61
N GLN A 469 14.20 25.62 -6.11
CA GLN A 469 12.90 26.14 -6.54
C GLN A 469 12.81 26.51 -8.04
N MET A 470 13.96 26.71 -8.70
CA MET A 470 14.07 26.94 -10.15
C MET A 470 15.38 26.32 -10.66
N GLY A 471 15.36 25.83 -11.90
CA GLY A 471 16.48 25.12 -12.53
C GLY A 471 16.52 23.62 -12.21
N PRO A 472 17.52 22.90 -12.76
CA PRO A 472 17.65 21.45 -12.60
C PRO A 472 18.12 21.04 -11.19
N PRO A 473 17.94 19.77 -10.80
CA PRO A 473 18.51 19.21 -9.58
C PRO A 473 20.03 19.40 -9.51
N GLN A 474 20.54 19.62 -8.31
CA GLN A 474 21.95 19.79 -8.00
C GLN A 474 22.47 18.52 -7.33
N VAL A 475 23.31 17.76 -8.04
CA VAL A 475 23.87 16.50 -7.53
C VAL A 475 24.83 16.78 -6.37
N GLU A 476 24.53 16.23 -5.20
CA GLU A 476 25.43 16.26 -4.03
C GLU A 476 26.31 15.01 -3.96
N SER A 477 25.76 13.83 -4.34
CA SER A 477 26.50 12.58 -4.47
C SER A 477 26.19 11.89 -5.80
N ASP A 478 27.23 11.41 -6.48
CA ASP A 478 27.14 10.61 -7.72
C ASP A 478 27.85 9.28 -7.52
N ASN A 479 27.07 8.21 -7.46
CA ASN A 479 27.54 6.85 -7.19
C ASN A 479 27.82 6.05 -8.47
N ALA A 480 27.60 6.62 -9.67
CA ALA A 480 27.70 5.89 -10.94
C ALA A 480 29.08 5.21 -11.13
N ALA A 481 30.17 5.84 -10.67
CA ALA A 481 31.51 5.27 -10.73
C ALA A 481 31.72 4.07 -9.76
N ALA A 482 31.09 4.09 -8.59
CA ALA A 482 31.14 2.98 -7.64
C ALA A 482 30.27 1.80 -8.11
N ILE A 483 29.07 2.10 -8.63
CA ILE A 483 28.15 1.13 -9.24
C ILE A 483 28.82 0.43 -10.44
N ALA A 484 29.48 1.19 -11.33
CA ALA A 484 30.24 0.63 -12.44
C ALA A 484 31.39 -0.29 -11.97
N ALA A 485 32.14 0.08 -10.94
CA ALA A 485 33.23 -0.75 -10.41
C ALA A 485 32.73 -2.05 -9.77
N ALA A 486 31.63 -2.00 -9.00
CA ALA A 486 31.00 -3.19 -8.44
C ALA A 486 30.45 -4.12 -9.53
N TYR A 487 29.85 -3.55 -10.58
CA TYR A 487 29.39 -4.29 -11.76
C TYR A 487 30.54 -4.93 -12.56
N GLU A 488 31.63 -4.20 -12.83
CA GLU A 488 32.82 -4.75 -13.51
C GLU A 488 33.46 -5.90 -12.72
N SER A 489 33.52 -5.76 -11.38
CA SER A 489 33.98 -6.83 -10.49
C SER A 489 33.15 -8.11 -10.69
N TYR A 490 31.81 -8.01 -10.63
CA TYR A 490 30.91 -9.15 -10.86
C TYR A 490 31.08 -9.79 -12.25
N GLN A 491 31.09 -8.97 -13.31
CA GLN A 491 31.27 -9.43 -14.70
C GLN A 491 32.62 -10.14 -14.91
N SER A 492 33.65 -9.85 -14.12
CA SER A 492 34.94 -10.54 -14.18
C SER A 492 34.92 -11.96 -13.58
N SER A 493 33.86 -12.28 -12.80
CA SER A 493 33.72 -13.51 -12.00
C SER A 493 32.67 -14.50 -12.50
N VAL A 494 31.77 -14.08 -13.39
CA VAL A 494 30.65 -14.88 -13.91
C VAL A 494 30.63 -14.83 -15.43
N GLN A 495 30.33 -15.95 -16.09
CA GLN A 495 30.07 -16.03 -17.52
C GLN A 495 28.81 -16.84 -17.78
N CYS A 496 27.95 -16.33 -18.67
CA CYS A 496 26.77 -17.04 -19.14
C CYS A 496 27.11 -17.90 -20.36
N LEU A 497 26.65 -19.15 -20.39
CA LEU A 497 26.89 -20.11 -21.46
C LEU A 497 25.66 -20.21 -22.37
N ALA A 498 25.80 -19.77 -23.62
CA ALA A 498 24.71 -19.78 -24.59
C ALA A 498 24.40 -21.16 -25.18
N ASP A 499 25.39 -22.06 -25.19
CA ASP A 499 25.28 -23.42 -25.72
C ASP A 499 25.17 -24.43 -24.56
N GLY A 500 24.17 -25.32 -24.61
CA GLY A 500 24.09 -26.54 -23.79
C GLY A 500 25.13 -27.61 -24.20
N GLY A 501 26.41 -27.21 -24.27
CA GLY A 501 27.50 -28.01 -24.79
C GLY A 501 27.97 -29.09 -23.82
N GLU A 502 27.95 -30.34 -24.27
CA GLU A 502 28.54 -31.48 -23.55
C GLU A 502 29.98 -31.20 -23.11
N THR A 503 30.38 -31.65 -21.92
CA THR A 503 31.76 -31.50 -21.40
C THR A 503 32.77 -32.38 -22.16
N GLY A 504 33.11 -31.97 -23.38
CA GLY A 504 33.86 -32.76 -24.36
C GLY A 504 35.25 -32.22 -24.71
N GLY A 505 36.29 -32.81 -24.12
CA GLY A 505 37.63 -32.88 -24.72
C GLY A 505 38.67 -31.84 -24.27
N SER A 506 39.39 -32.15 -23.19
CA SER A 506 40.70 -31.54 -22.94
C SER A 506 41.73 -32.09 -23.94
N GLY A 507 42.21 -31.23 -24.84
CA GLY A 507 43.11 -31.62 -25.93
C GLY A 507 44.60 -31.45 -25.58
N THR A 508 45.34 -32.56 -25.49
CA THR A 508 46.81 -32.56 -25.44
C THR A 508 47.41 -33.49 -26.50
N GLY A 509 47.85 -32.93 -27.64
CA GLY A 509 48.54 -33.69 -28.69
C GLY A 509 50.07 -33.64 -28.54
N THR A 510 50.76 -34.74 -28.84
CA THR A 510 52.23 -34.78 -29.07
C THR A 510 52.62 -35.99 -29.92
N SER A 511 53.56 -35.76 -30.86
CA SER A 511 54.26 -36.66 -31.79
C SER A 511 54.08 -38.20 -31.74
N GLY A 512 53.59 -38.76 -32.86
CA GLY A 512 54.40 -39.49 -33.87
C GLY A 512 55.18 -40.77 -33.50
N GLY A 513 54.95 -41.84 -34.27
CA GLY A 513 55.80 -43.05 -34.35
C GLY A 513 55.21 -44.11 -35.29
N ASP A 514 56.04 -44.73 -36.14
CA ASP A 514 55.64 -45.77 -37.11
C ASP A 514 55.57 -47.19 -36.49
N GLY A 515 54.79 -48.11 -37.10
CA GLY A 515 54.90 -49.55 -36.81
C GLY A 515 53.75 -50.43 -37.33
N ASP A 516 54.08 -51.45 -38.13
CA ASP A 516 53.16 -52.54 -38.52
C ASP A 516 52.84 -53.50 -37.35
N GLY A 517 51.70 -54.20 -37.39
CA GLY A 517 51.38 -55.24 -36.38
C GLY A 517 50.07 -56.02 -36.62
N ASP A 518 50.19 -57.20 -37.23
CA ASP A 518 49.13 -58.22 -37.38
C ASP A 518 48.75 -58.91 -36.05
N GLY A 519 47.56 -59.54 -36.01
CA GLY A 519 47.41 -60.83 -35.34
C GLY A 519 46.52 -60.94 -34.09
N GLY A 520 45.41 -61.69 -34.25
CA GLY A 520 45.01 -62.74 -33.30
C GLY A 520 44.13 -62.37 -32.10
N GLY A 521 42.91 -62.93 -32.06
CA GLY A 521 42.03 -62.85 -30.88
C GLY A 521 42.35 -63.90 -29.80
N GLY A 522 41.67 -63.79 -28.65
CA GLY A 522 41.78 -64.75 -27.54
C GLY A 522 40.58 -64.66 -26.59
N SER A 523 40.08 -65.80 -26.12
CA SER A 523 38.87 -65.93 -25.30
C SER A 523 39.17 -66.50 -23.90
N GLY A 524 38.57 -65.93 -22.85
CA GLY A 524 38.52 -66.46 -21.49
C GLY A 524 37.87 -65.41 -20.58
N ALA A 525 36.72 -65.64 -19.93
CA ALA A 525 36.32 -66.69 -18.97
C ALA A 525 36.69 -66.32 -17.51
N ALA A 526 35.74 -66.53 -16.60
CA ALA A 526 35.76 -66.04 -15.21
C ALA A 526 36.43 -66.99 -14.21
N ASP A 527 36.69 -66.49 -12.99
CA ASP A 527 36.35 -67.22 -11.75
C ASP A 527 36.22 -66.25 -10.54
N ASP A 528 35.72 -66.76 -9.40
CA ASP A 528 35.22 -66.02 -8.21
C ASP A 528 36.23 -65.82 -7.04
N GLY A 529 35.82 -65.02 -6.03
CA GLY A 529 36.36 -64.98 -4.64
C GLY A 529 36.68 -63.56 -4.12
N ASP A 530 36.35 -63.04 -2.93
CA ASP A 530 35.61 -63.39 -1.69
C ASP A 530 36.45 -62.98 -0.43
N GLY A 531 35.81 -62.58 0.67
CA GLY A 531 36.40 -62.12 1.95
C GLY A 531 36.39 -60.58 2.16
N THR A 532 35.46 -59.96 2.91
CA THR A 532 35.36 -59.80 4.40
C THR A 532 36.56 -59.06 5.03
N GLU A 533 36.46 -57.91 5.71
CA GLU A 533 35.69 -57.55 6.93
C GLU A 533 35.74 -56.00 7.18
N THR A 534 34.89 -55.29 7.98
CA THR A 534 33.57 -55.56 8.59
C THR A 534 32.68 -54.30 8.83
N GLY A 535 33.21 -53.14 9.26
CA GLY A 535 32.43 -51.91 9.62
C GLY A 535 33.20 -50.94 10.53
N PRO A 536 32.57 -50.01 11.31
CA PRO A 536 31.21 -49.42 11.27
C PRO A 536 31.28 -47.91 10.88
N GLY A 537 30.24 -47.06 10.87
CA GLY A 537 28.79 -47.16 11.13
C GLY A 537 28.22 -45.75 11.38
N TYR A 538 27.06 -45.42 10.78
CA TYR A 538 26.47 -44.07 10.79
C TYR A 538 25.38 -43.93 11.86
N ASN A 539 25.21 -42.74 12.46
CA ASN A 539 24.01 -42.41 13.25
C ASN A 539 23.83 -40.89 13.49
N LEU A 540 22.84 -40.28 12.82
CA LEU A 540 22.09 -39.10 13.30
C LEU A 540 20.64 -39.22 12.77
N PRO A 541 19.62 -38.68 13.46
CA PRO A 541 18.45 -39.51 13.71
C PRO A 541 17.09 -38.92 13.29
N TYR A 542 16.12 -39.85 13.21
CA TYR A 542 14.67 -39.71 13.18
C TYR A 542 14.01 -38.93 12.03
N ASP A 543 12.74 -39.20 11.73
CA ASP A 543 12.13 -40.48 11.34
C ASP A 543 10.81 -40.12 10.64
N VAL A 544 10.45 -40.79 9.55
CA VAL A 544 9.20 -40.54 8.83
C VAL A 544 8.33 -41.78 8.79
N SER A 545 7.19 -41.75 9.49
CA SER A 545 5.93 -42.31 9.00
C SER A 545 4.80 -42.20 10.03
N CYS A 546 3.61 -41.82 9.55
CA CYS A 546 2.38 -42.52 9.91
C CYS A 546 1.29 -42.19 8.88
N GLY A 547 1.04 -43.08 7.93
CA GLY A 547 -0.07 -42.97 6.99
C GLY A 547 -1.22 -43.88 7.41
N CYS A 548 -2.46 -43.38 7.35
CA CYS A 548 -3.66 -44.19 7.46
C CYS A 548 -4.66 -43.81 6.36
N SER A 549 -5.23 -44.82 5.70
CA SER A 549 -6.23 -44.67 4.64
C SER A 549 -7.59 -45.17 5.10
N SER A 550 -8.65 -44.50 4.65
CA SER A 550 -10.04 -45.00 4.67
C SER A 550 -10.82 -44.40 3.49
N GLN A 551 -11.97 -44.99 3.16
CA GLN A 551 -12.61 -44.85 1.85
C GLN A 551 -13.93 -44.06 1.84
N ASP A 552 -14.30 -43.64 0.61
CA ASP A 552 -15.65 -43.48 0.07
C ASP A 552 -16.57 -42.36 0.60
N GLY A 553 -16.76 -41.33 -0.24
CA GLY A 553 -17.84 -40.34 -0.15
C GLY A 553 -18.11 -39.67 -1.50
N ARG A 554 -19.25 -39.99 -2.14
CA ARG A 554 -19.81 -39.23 -3.30
C ARG A 554 -20.74 -38.13 -2.72
N ALA A 555 -21.10 -37.01 -3.36
CA ALA A 555 -21.02 -36.47 -4.73
C ALA A 555 -21.21 -34.91 -4.60
N PRO A 556 -21.59 -34.09 -5.62
CA PRO A 556 -21.68 -34.29 -7.07
C PRO A 556 -20.92 -33.18 -7.87
N ILE A 557 -21.22 -33.02 -9.16
CA ILE A 557 -20.62 -32.04 -10.09
C ILE A 557 -21.52 -30.81 -10.24
N GLY A 558 -20.91 -29.61 -10.31
CA GLY A 558 -21.56 -28.34 -10.71
C GLY A 558 -20.50 -27.30 -11.11
N LEU A 559 -19.83 -27.47 -12.25
CA LEU A 559 -20.15 -26.79 -13.52
C LEU A 559 -20.21 -25.25 -13.42
N ALA A 560 -19.09 -24.62 -13.72
CA ALA A 560 -18.98 -23.19 -13.98
C ALA A 560 -19.26 -22.83 -15.45
N LEU A 561 -19.50 -21.54 -15.69
CA LEU A 561 -19.49 -20.80 -16.97
C LEU A 561 -20.59 -21.09 -18.02
N GLY A 562 -21.20 -20.01 -18.50
CA GLY A 562 -22.33 -20.04 -19.44
C GLY A 562 -22.61 -18.70 -20.14
N LEU A 563 -21.61 -18.15 -20.81
CA LEU A 563 -21.67 -17.52 -22.15
C LEU A 563 -22.90 -16.69 -22.59
N LEU A 564 -22.65 -15.41 -22.88
CA LEU A 564 -23.50 -14.53 -23.71
C LEU A 564 -23.77 -15.12 -25.11
N VAL A 565 -25.04 -15.13 -25.54
CA VAL A 565 -25.46 -15.55 -26.88
C VAL A 565 -26.01 -14.37 -27.68
N LEU A 566 -25.34 -14.03 -28.80
CA LEU A 566 -25.81 -13.02 -29.75
C LEU A 566 -27.01 -13.53 -30.57
N GLY A 567 -28.16 -12.86 -30.43
CA GLY A 567 -29.40 -13.16 -31.18
C GLY A 567 -29.75 -12.10 -32.22
N LEU A 568 -29.38 -12.30 -33.49
CA LEU A 568 -29.77 -11.41 -34.60
C LEU A 568 -31.22 -11.68 -35.06
N ILE A 569 -32.13 -10.71 -34.88
CA ILE A 569 -33.42 -10.67 -35.60
C ILE A 569 -33.71 -9.27 -36.14
N GLY A 570 -34.00 -9.22 -37.44
CA GLY A 570 -34.79 -8.19 -38.11
C GLY A 570 -35.47 -8.82 -39.35
N PRO A 571 -36.17 -8.05 -40.20
CA PRO A 571 -36.49 -6.63 -40.10
C PRO A 571 -38.00 -6.32 -40.17
N TRP A 572 -38.44 -5.15 -39.71
CA TRP A 572 -39.75 -4.57 -40.08
C TRP A 572 -39.60 -3.14 -40.60
N ARG A 573 -40.45 -2.74 -41.55
CA ARG A 573 -40.31 -1.50 -42.34
C ARG A 573 -41.67 -1.05 -42.88
N ARG A 574 -41.88 0.27 -43.01
CA ARG A 574 -43.07 1.02 -43.51
C ARG A 574 -44.11 1.39 -42.42
N GLN A 575 -44.82 2.53 -42.50
CA GLN A 575 -44.58 3.80 -43.25
C GLN A 575 -45.45 4.95 -42.71
N GLY A 576 -44.90 6.17 -42.71
CA GLY A 576 -45.66 7.43 -42.84
C GLY A 576 -46.13 8.11 -41.54
N ALA A 577 -46.58 9.38 -41.59
CA ALA A 577 -46.40 10.39 -42.64
C ALA A 577 -46.80 11.81 -42.18
N ARG A 578 -45.98 12.81 -42.54
CA ARG A 578 -46.27 14.26 -42.61
C ARG A 578 -46.75 14.98 -41.33
N GLY A 579 -45.96 15.99 -40.96
CA GLY A 579 -46.31 17.12 -40.10
C GLY A 579 -45.37 18.26 -40.46
#